data_AF-A0A972RGX5-F1
#
_entry.id   AF-A0A972RGX5-F1
#
_cell.length_a   1.000
_cell.length_b   1.000
_cell.length_c   1.000
_cell.angle_alpha   90.00
_cell.angle_beta   90.00
_cell.angle_gamma   90.00
#
_symmetry.space_group_name_H-M   'P 1'
#
loop_
_entity.id
_entity.type
_entity.pdbx_description
1 polymer ?
#
loop_
_entity_poly.entity_id
_entity_poly.type
_entity_poly.pdbx_seq_one_letter_code
_entity_poly.pdbx_strand_id
1 'polypeptide(L)'
;MKARPAILLIILLVCLILILKGYKYYEYTQTDPKFCNTCHLVEEGVRTWRLSKHSNLICQRCHVLTLIEENRLLLAFAMKGSWRVKQTHGSIKPWESCLDCHMQDASQGSVSLRTSYGHARHVFMQDIKCNACHRGDIHDFRADSKKCQTCHKDKLVHGMGMAGLYCLNCHRFGETKPKMVSQERCFGCHTTIPTKGVMSGVKCFDCHKPHGQLKMESKDCLGTCHGNETRVGQHGKHLALGRLQCIDCHKPHTWVVKKENAPGLCDRCHPLRDPMTFIY
;
A
#
# COMPACT_ATOMS: atom_id res chain seq x y z
N MET A 1 -27.83 -58.70 45.69
CA MET A 1 -26.62 -58.14 45.04
C MET A 1 -26.86 -57.67 43.57
N LYS A 2 -27.99 -57.02 43.25
CA LYS A 2 -28.33 -56.61 41.86
C LYS A 2 -28.08 -55.12 41.53
N ALA A 3 -27.65 -54.30 42.49
CA ALA A 3 -27.49 -52.86 42.29
C ALA A 3 -26.24 -52.44 41.49
N ARG A 4 -25.19 -53.28 41.45
CA ARG A 4 -23.92 -52.99 40.77
C ARG A 4 -24.06 -52.70 39.26
N PRO A 5 -24.78 -53.52 38.45
CA PRO A 5 -24.95 -53.23 37.02
C PRO A 5 -25.82 -51.99 36.75
N ALA A 6 -26.85 -51.74 37.57
CA ALA A 6 -27.70 -50.56 37.42
C ALA A 6 -26.95 -49.25 37.74
N ILE A 7 -26.14 -49.26 38.80
CA ILE A 7 -25.29 -48.11 39.16
C ILE A 7 -24.23 -47.84 38.08
N LEU A 8 -23.59 -48.90 37.55
CA LEU A 8 -22.63 -48.77 36.45
C LEU A 8 -23.29 -48.21 35.18
N LEU A 9 -24.52 -48.65 34.86
CA LEU A 9 -25.29 -48.13 33.73
C LEU A 9 -25.61 -46.64 33.91
N ILE A 10 -26.01 -46.22 35.11
CA ILE A 10 -26.30 -44.81 35.42
C ILE A 10 -25.02 -43.97 35.31
N ILE A 11 -23.90 -44.43 35.85
CA ILE A 11 -22.61 -43.73 35.74
C ILE A 11 -22.23 -43.58 34.26
N LEU A 12 -22.38 -44.64 33.47
CA LEU A 12 -22.05 -44.63 32.05
C LEU A 12 -22.94 -43.65 31.25
N LEU A 13 -24.24 -43.61 31.56
CA LEU A 13 -25.18 -42.62 30.99
C LEU A 13 -24.82 -41.19 31.39
N VAL A 14 -24.45 -40.94 32.65
CA VAL A 14 -24.02 -39.62 33.12
C VAL A 14 -22.73 -39.20 32.42
N CYS A 15 -21.73 -40.08 32.34
CA CYS A 15 -20.49 -39.82 31.61
C CYS A 15 -20.76 -39.51 30.13
N LEU A 16 -21.65 -40.26 29.48
CA LEU A 16 -22.04 -40.02 28.10
C LEU A 16 -22.70 -38.63 27.94
N ILE A 17 -23.61 -38.25 28.84
CA ILE A 17 -24.25 -36.92 28.84
C ILE A 17 -23.19 -35.81 29.02
N LEU A 18 -22.25 -35.99 29.94
CA LEU A 18 -21.18 -35.02 30.18
C LEU A 18 -20.29 -34.87 28.94
N ILE A 19 -19.92 -35.97 28.29
CA ILE A 19 -19.14 -35.95 27.03
C ILE A 19 -19.91 -35.23 25.93
N LEU A 20 -21.20 -35.56 25.73
CA LEU A 20 -22.02 -34.93 24.70
C LEU A 20 -22.21 -33.43 24.93
N LYS A 21 -22.47 -33.02 26.18
CA LYS A 21 -22.58 -31.60 26.55
C LYS A 21 -21.24 -30.88 26.43
N GLY A 22 -20.16 -31.50 26.87
CA GLY A 22 -18.80 -30.97 26.75
C GLY A 22 -18.40 -30.78 25.29
N TYR A 23 -18.71 -31.74 24.42
CA TYR A 23 -18.47 -31.65 22.98
C TYR A 23 -19.26 -30.49 22.35
N LYS A 24 -20.57 -30.38 22.62
CA LYS A 24 -21.37 -29.25 22.11
C LYS A 24 -20.88 -27.91 22.61
N TYR A 25 -20.43 -27.84 23.86
CA TYR A 25 -19.87 -26.62 24.43
C TYR A 25 -18.54 -26.25 23.75
N TYR A 26 -17.65 -27.22 23.58
CA TYR A 26 -16.39 -27.06 22.84
C TYR A 26 -16.61 -26.61 21.39
N GLU A 27 -17.56 -27.23 20.69
CA GLU A 27 -17.94 -26.85 19.34
C GLU A 27 -18.44 -25.39 19.30
N TYR A 28 -19.30 -25.00 20.25
CA TYR A 28 -19.80 -23.63 20.36
C TYR A 28 -18.68 -22.61 20.60
N THR A 29 -17.72 -22.89 21.49
CA THR A 29 -16.62 -21.95 21.77
C THR A 29 -15.60 -21.87 20.62
N GLN A 30 -15.32 -22.99 19.96
CA GLN A 30 -14.23 -23.08 18.98
C GLN A 30 -14.65 -22.87 17.53
N THR A 31 -15.93 -23.05 17.18
CA THR A 31 -16.36 -23.03 15.79
C THR A 31 -17.52 -22.10 15.49
N ASP A 32 -18.26 -21.64 16.52
CA ASP A 32 -19.40 -20.73 16.33
C ASP A 32 -18.99 -19.26 16.56
N PRO A 33 -19.05 -18.39 15.53
CA PRO A 33 -18.83 -16.95 15.69
C PRO A 33 -19.76 -16.28 16.73
N LYS A 34 -20.92 -16.88 17.01
CA LYS A 34 -21.87 -16.35 18.01
C LYS A 34 -21.28 -16.34 19.42
N PHE A 35 -20.34 -17.23 19.74
CA PHE A 35 -19.67 -17.22 21.04
C PHE A 35 -18.99 -15.87 21.32
N CYS A 36 -18.28 -15.31 20.33
CA CYS A 36 -17.59 -14.03 20.49
C CYS A 36 -18.55 -12.85 20.71
N ASN A 37 -19.77 -12.93 20.16
CA ASN A 37 -20.80 -11.90 20.33
C ASN A 37 -21.48 -11.91 21.71
N THR A 38 -21.16 -12.87 22.59
CA THR A 38 -21.80 -12.98 23.91
C THR A 38 -21.26 -12.00 24.94
N CYS A 39 -20.01 -11.55 24.80
CA CYS A 39 -19.31 -10.77 25.83
C CYS A 39 -19.09 -9.29 25.44
N HIS A 40 -18.80 -9.00 24.17
CA HIS A 40 -18.78 -7.64 23.65
C HIS A 40 -19.39 -7.59 22.26
N LEU A 41 -19.98 -6.44 21.90
CA LEU A 41 -20.54 -6.20 20.57
C LEU A 41 -19.40 -6.25 19.54
N VAL A 42 -19.20 -7.41 18.92
CA VAL A 42 -18.32 -7.58 17.75
C VAL A 42 -19.05 -7.14 16.47
N GLU A 43 -20.11 -6.34 16.55
CA GLU A 43 -20.97 -6.03 15.41
C GLU A 43 -20.18 -5.47 14.23
N GLU A 44 -19.26 -4.53 14.50
CA GLU A 44 -18.37 -3.98 13.48
C GLU A 44 -17.35 -5.02 12.96
N GLY A 45 -16.79 -5.85 13.84
CA GLY A 45 -15.87 -6.92 13.46
C GLY A 45 -16.54 -7.99 12.60
N VAL A 46 -17.75 -8.42 12.96
CA VAL A 46 -18.55 -9.39 12.19
C VAL A 46 -18.97 -8.79 10.85
N ARG A 47 -19.38 -7.52 10.83
CA ARG A 47 -19.73 -6.82 9.58
C ARG A 47 -18.54 -6.79 8.62
N THR A 48 -17.39 -6.38 9.12
CA THR A 48 -16.17 -6.24 8.29
C THR A 48 -15.61 -7.60 7.85
N TRP A 49 -15.68 -8.62 8.71
CA TRP A 49 -15.37 -10.00 8.34
C TRP A 49 -16.29 -10.52 7.23
N ARG A 50 -17.61 -10.31 7.31
CA ARG A 50 -18.58 -10.70 6.26
C ARG A 50 -18.29 -10.05 4.91
N LEU A 51 -17.81 -8.81 4.91
CA LEU A 51 -17.44 -8.06 3.70
C LEU A 51 -16.05 -8.44 3.17
N SER A 52 -15.23 -9.14 3.97
CA SER A 52 -13.88 -9.53 3.60
C SER A 52 -13.86 -10.72 2.63
N LYS A 53 -12.68 -10.99 2.04
CA LYS A 53 -12.44 -12.20 1.24
C LYS A 53 -12.36 -13.49 2.08
N HIS A 54 -12.32 -13.35 3.40
CA HIS A 54 -12.20 -14.46 4.36
C HIS A 54 -13.51 -14.75 5.09
N SER A 55 -14.64 -14.25 4.58
CA SER A 55 -15.98 -14.47 5.16
C SER A 55 -16.42 -15.94 5.21
N ASN A 56 -15.71 -16.84 4.52
CA ASN A 56 -15.91 -18.29 4.59
C ASN A 56 -15.10 -18.97 5.72
N LEU A 57 -14.25 -18.24 6.44
CA LEU A 57 -13.45 -18.76 7.56
C LEU A 57 -14.09 -18.37 8.89
N ILE A 58 -14.14 -19.30 9.84
CA ILE A 58 -14.58 -19.00 11.22
C ILE A 58 -13.59 -18.07 11.93
N CYS A 59 -14.08 -17.22 12.83
CA CYS A 59 -13.28 -16.19 13.51
C CYS A 59 -12.05 -16.78 14.22
N GLN A 60 -12.22 -17.94 14.86
CA GLN A 60 -11.22 -18.65 15.65
C GLN A 60 -10.02 -19.15 14.83
N ARG A 61 -10.14 -19.23 13.49
CA ARG A 61 -9.00 -19.55 12.61
C ARG A 61 -7.93 -18.45 12.62
N CYS A 62 -8.35 -17.21 12.84
CA CYS A 62 -7.44 -16.06 12.92
C CYS A 62 -7.30 -15.55 14.37
N HIS A 63 -8.37 -15.68 15.16
CA HIS A 63 -8.42 -15.27 16.56
C HIS A 63 -8.14 -16.44 17.50
N VAL A 64 -6.92 -16.96 17.44
CA VAL A 64 -6.52 -18.10 18.26
C VAL A 64 -6.34 -17.67 19.71
N LEU A 65 -7.04 -18.36 20.60
CA LEU A 65 -6.87 -18.26 22.05
C LEU A 65 -6.02 -19.43 22.54
N THR A 66 -5.18 -19.19 23.53
CA THR A 66 -4.52 -20.26 24.28
C THR A 66 -5.48 -20.84 25.32
N LEU A 67 -5.27 -22.09 25.73
CA LEU A 67 -6.03 -22.71 26.84
C LEU A 67 -6.10 -21.84 28.10
N ILE A 68 -5.03 -21.09 28.40
CA ILE A 68 -4.98 -20.19 29.55
C ILE A 68 -5.92 -19.00 29.35
N GLU A 69 -5.98 -18.43 28.14
CA GLU A 69 -6.85 -17.30 27.82
C GLU A 69 -8.32 -17.72 27.76
N GLU A 70 -8.62 -18.89 27.19
CA GLU A 70 -9.97 -19.47 27.18
C GLU A 70 -10.49 -19.65 28.62
N ASN A 71 -9.68 -20.25 29.49
CA ASN A 71 -10.06 -20.45 30.89
C ASN A 71 -10.22 -19.12 31.65
N ARG A 72 -9.37 -18.12 31.36
CA ARG A 72 -9.52 -16.78 31.94
C ARG A 72 -10.81 -16.09 31.49
N LEU A 73 -11.18 -16.22 30.22
CA LEU A 73 -12.43 -15.68 29.69
C LEU A 73 -13.64 -16.38 30.33
N LEU A 74 -13.60 -17.71 30.47
CA LEU A 74 -14.66 -18.48 31.11
C LEU A 74 -14.88 -18.05 32.57
N LEU A 75 -13.79 -17.91 33.35
CA LEU A 75 -13.87 -17.44 34.74
C LEU A 75 -14.39 -16.01 34.83
N ALA A 76 -13.96 -15.13 33.93
CA ALA A 76 -14.45 -13.74 33.89
C ALA A 76 -15.94 -13.66 33.57
N PHE A 77 -16.44 -14.50 32.66
CA PHE A 77 -17.86 -14.61 32.32
C PHE A 77 -18.67 -15.15 33.51
N ALA A 78 -18.22 -16.25 34.14
CA ALA A 78 -18.91 -16.87 35.27
C ALA A 78 -18.97 -15.97 36.51
N MET A 79 -17.93 -15.18 36.76
CA MET A 79 -17.84 -14.25 37.90
C MET A 79 -18.40 -12.84 37.59
N LYS A 80 -19.27 -12.72 36.57
CA LYS A 80 -19.96 -11.47 36.16
C LYS A 80 -19.03 -10.24 36.09
N GLY A 81 -17.85 -10.39 35.48
CA GLY A 81 -16.99 -9.24 35.16
C GLY A 81 -16.19 -8.65 36.33
N SER A 82 -16.11 -9.32 37.48
CA SER A 82 -15.17 -8.94 38.56
C SER A 82 -13.70 -9.01 38.10
N TRP A 83 -13.39 -9.83 37.09
CA TRP A 83 -12.09 -9.92 36.47
C TRP A 83 -12.01 -9.08 35.18
N ARG A 84 -11.14 -8.07 35.16
CA ARG A 84 -10.86 -7.28 33.95
C ARG A 84 -9.99 -8.08 32.97
N VAL A 85 -10.60 -8.62 31.92
CA VAL A 85 -9.85 -9.22 30.79
C VAL A 85 -9.53 -8.12 29.78
N LYS A 86 -8.32 -8.12 29.21
CA LYS A 86 -7.96 -7.19 28.13
C LYS A 86 -8.85 -7.47 26.92
N GLN A 87 -9.34 -6.41 26.27
CA GLN A 87 -10.15 -6.46 25.03
C GLN A 87 -9.41 -7.05 23.82
N THR A 88 -8.14 -7.41 23.96
CA THR A 88 -7.28 -7.96 22.90
C THR A 88 -7.17 -9.49 22.98
N HIS A 89 -8.14 -10.17 23.61
CA HIS A 89 -8.12 -11.62 23.73
C HIS A 89 -8.29 -12.28 22.35
N GLY A 90 -7.43 -13.24 22.03
CA GLY A 90 -7.40 -13.86 20.70
C GLY A 90 -6.84 -12.94 19.62
N SER A 91 -6.27 -11.78 19.96
CA SER A 91 -5.65 -10.84 19.00
C SER A 91 -4.13 -10.93 18.96
N ILE A 92 -3.52 -11.83 19.73
CA ILE A 92 -2.10 -11.75 20.07
C ILE A 92 -1.20 -12.22 18.91
N LYS A 93 -1.70 -13.01 17.96
CA LYS A 93 -0.91 -13.50 16.81
C LYS A 93 -1.67 -13.76 15.49
N PRO A 94 -2.58 -12.90 15.01
CA PRO A 94 -3.27 -13.14 13.74
C PRO A 94 -2.29 -13.30 12.56
N TRP A 95 -1.10 -12.69 12.64
CA TRP A 95 -0.10 -12.74 11.57
C TRP A 95 0.54 -14.11 11.37
N GLU A 96 0.71 -14.90 12.44
CA GLU A 96 1.19 -16.29 12.32
C GLU A 96 0.10 -17.15 11.65
N SER A 97 -1.16 -17.00 12.08
CA SER A 97 -2.29 -17.72 11.45
C SER A 97 -2.52 -17.39 9.97
N CYS A 98 -2.06 -16.22 9.50
CA CYS A 98 -2.10 -15.90 8.08
C CYS A 98 -1.24 -16.88 7.27
N LEU A 99 -0.08 -17.28 7.82
CA LEU A 99 0.90 -18.13 7.14
C LEU A 99 0.38 -19.57 6.98
N ASP A 100 -0.47 -20.04 7.89
CA ASP A 100 -1.05 -21.39 7.84
C ASP A 100 -1.78 -21.68 6.52
N CYS A 101 -2.42 -20.66 5.93
CA CYS A 101 -3.09 -20.78 4.63
C CYS A 101 -2.32 -20.11 3.49
N HIS A 102 -1.58 -19.04 3.75
CA HIS A 102 -0.98 -18.21 2.70
C HIS A 102 0.46 -18.57 2.31
N MET A 103 1.02 -19.62 2.91
CA MET A 103 2.32 -20.17 2.53
C MET A 103 2.28 -21.17 1.36
N GLN A 104 1.11 -21.72 1.00
CA GLN A 104 0.99 -22.72 -0.07
C GLN A 104 1.16 -22.16 -1.50
N ASP A 105 0.86 -20.87 -1.72
CA ASP A 105 1.08 -20.22 -3.02
C ASP A 105 2.57 -20.15 -3.40
N ALA A 106 3.47 -20.15 -2.39
CA ALA A 106 4.92 -20.15 -2.59
C ALA A 106 5.48 -21.51 -3.04
N SER A 107 4.82 -22.62 -2.69
CA SER A 107 5.29 -23.98 -3.03
C SER A 107 4.92 -24.44 -4.44
N GLN A 108 4.01 -23.75 -5.13
CA GLN A 108 3.49 -24.17 -6.45
C GLN A 108 4.07 -23.35 -7.63
N GLY A 109 5.07 -22.51 -7.40
CA GLY A 109 5.78 -21.78 -8.46
C GLY A 109 4.97 -20.69 -9.17
N SER A 110 3.76 -20.39 -8.71
CA SER A 110 2.94 -19.31 -9.26
C SER A 110 3.45 -17.94 -8.80
N VAL A 111 3.51 -16.97 -9.71
CA VAL A 111 3.69 -15.57 -9.34
C VAL A 111 2.34 -15.05 -8.84
N SER A 112 2.15 -15.08 -7.53
CA SER A 112 1.05 -14.41 -6.85
C SER A 112 1.54 -13.08 -6.27
N LEU A 113 0.61 -12.23 -5.85
CA LEU A 113 0.94 -11.04 -5.07
C LEU A 113 1.83 -11.35 -3.85
N ARG A 114 1.82 -12.60 -3.35
CA ARG A 114 2.57 -13.08 -2.18
C ARG A 114 3.99 -13.54 -2.50
N THR A 115 4.25 -13.99 -3.72
CA THR A 115 5.58 -14.42 -4.20
C THR A 115 6.29 -13.33 -5.00
N SER A 116 5.75 -12.11 -4.98
CA SER A 116 6.35 -10.97 -5.65
C SER A 116 7.73 -10.64 -5.09
N TYR A 117 8.55 -9.95 -5.90
CA TYR A 117 9.84 -9.43 -5.46
C TYR A 117 9.71 -8.56 -4.21
N GLY A 118 8.63 -7.77 -4.12
CA GLY A 118 8.33 -6.96 -2.95
C GLY A 118 8.20 -7.80 -1.68
N HIS A 119 7.36 -8.83 -1.67
CA HIS A 119 7.20 -9.69 -0.49
C HIS A 119 8.45 -10.54 -0.23
N ALA A 120 9.08 -11.10 -1.28
CA ALA A 120 10.34 -11.85 -1.17
C ALA A 120 11.40 -11.05 -0.39
N ARG A 121 11.65 -9.81 -0.80
CA ARG A 121 12.68 -8.98 -0.18
C ARG A 121 12.31 -8.52 1.24
N HIS A 122 11.08 -8.05 1.45
CA HIS A 122 10.73 -7.45 2.73
C HIS A 122 10.30 -8.50 3.76
N VAL A 123 9.41 -9.42 3.42
CA VAL A 123 8.85 -10.38 4.38
C VAL A 123 9.81 -11.55 4.62
N PHE A 124 10.39 -12.12 3.57
CA PHE A 124 11.18 -13.34 3.71
C PHE A 124 12.66 -13.07 3.97
N MET A 125 13.29 -12.15 3.22
CA MET A 125 14.73 -11.87 3.39
C MET A 125 15.03 -10.94 4.58
N GLN A 126 14.13 -10.00 4.87
CA GLN A 126 14.33 -9.02 5.94
C GLN A 126 13.51 -9.32 7.21
N ASP A 127 12.77 -10.44 7.23
CA ASP A 127 11.86 -10.85 8.31
C ASP A 127 10.89 -9.74 8.78
N ILE A 128 10.42 -8.90 7.85
CA ILE A 128 9.45 -7.85 8.16
C ILE A 128 8.06 -8.48 8.32
N LYS A 129 7.48 -8.31 9.51
CA LYS A 129 6.14 -8.84 9.84
C LYS A 129 5.05 -8.18 8.99
N CYS A 130 4.00 -8.95 8.68
CA CYS A 130 2.89 -8.52 7.81
C CYS A 130 2.24 -7.20 8.28
N ASN A 131 2.12 -7.01 9.59
CA ASN A 131 1.52 -5.82 10.22
C ASN A 131 2.36 -4.55 10.09
N ALA A 132 3.62 -4.66 9.71
CA ALA A 132 4.46 -3.51 9.39
C ALA A 132 4.01 -2.83 8.10
N CYS A 133 3.22 -3.50 7.26
CA CYS A 133 2.68 -2.93 6.02
C CYS A 133 1.15 -2.99 5.95
N HIS A 134 0.55 -4.11 6.35
CA HIS A 134 -0.91 -4.28 6.30
C HIS A 134 -1.60 -3.69 7.54
N ARG A 135 -2.83 -3.22 7.34
CA ARG A 135 -3.75 -2.91 8.44
C ARG A 135 -4.29 -4.22 9.01
N GLY A 136 -4.54 -4.26 10.32
CA GLY A 136 -4.89 -5.48 11.05
C GLY A 136 -6.10 -5.31 11.97
N ASP A 137 -6.69 -4.13 11.94
CA ASP A 137 -7.59 -3.61 12.95
C ASP A 137 -9.08 -3.76 12.56
N ILE A 138 -9.41 -4.10 11.31
CA ILE A 138 -10.81 -4.06 10.81
C ILE A 138 -11.11 -5.15 9.76
N HIS A 139 -10.50 -6.34 9.82
CA HIS A 139 -10.60 -7.39 8.76
C HIS A 139 -10.30 -6.88 7.33
N ASP A 140 -9.67 -5.71 7.20
CA ASP A 140 -9.21 -5.10 5.95
C ASP A 140 -7.70 -5.29 5.83
N PHE A 141 -7.30 -6.23 4.96
CA PHE A 141 -5.89 -6.57 4.74
C PHE A 141 -5.23 -5.69 3.68
N ARG A 142 -5.65 -4.43 3.51
CA ARG A 142 -4.96 -3.51 2.60
C ARG A 142 -3.61 -3.07 3.19
N ALA A 143 -2.62 -2.95 2.31
CA ALA A 143 -1.35 -2.33 2.66
C ALA A 143 -1.58 -0.84 2.89
N ASP A 144 -1.14 -0.34 4.05
CA ASP A 144 -1.13 1.07 4.34
C ASP A 144 0.11 1.70 3.71
N SER A 145 -0.09 2.44 2.61
CA SER A 145 1.03 3.03 1.88
C SER A 145 1.79 4.09 2.70
N LYS A 146 1.20 4.62 3.78
CA LYS A 146 1.91 5.50 4.72
C LYS A 146 3.01 4.74 5.48
N LYS A 147 2.83 3.43 5.72
CA LYS A 147 3.83 2.60 6.41
C LYS A 147 5.11 2.41 5.59
N CYS A 148 5.09 2.60 4.26
CA CYS A 148 6.32 2.57 3.47
C CYS A 148 7.35 3.62 3.95
N GLN A 149 6.88 4.77 4.42
CA GLN A 149 7.73 5.90 4.85
C GLN A 149 8.34 5.70 6.24
N THR A 150 7.88 4.72 7.04
CA THR A 150 8.51 4.44 8.33
C THR A 150 9.95 3.95 8.15
N CYS A 151 10.21 3.20 7.08
CA CYS A 151 11.53 2.73 6.68
C CYS A 151 12.15 3.58 5.54
N HIS A 152 11.36 3.99 4.54
CA HIS A 152 11.86 4.75 3.38
C HIS A 152 11.65 6.27 3.54
N LYS A 153 12.27 6.86 4.56
CA LYS A 153 12.09 8.28 4.92
C LYS A 153 12.52 9.24 3.82
N ASP A 154 13.55 8.88 3.05
CA ASP A 154 14.10 9.74 1.98
C ASP A 154 13.36 9.57 0.63
N LYS A 155 12.25 8.83 0.61
CA LYS A 155 11.50 8.51 -0.62
C LYS A 155 10.12 9.13 -0.62
N LEU A 156 10.09 10.43 -0.37
CA LEU A 156 8.90 11.25 -0.54
C LEU A 156 8.64 11.52 -2.03
N VAL A 157 7.37 11.68 -2.38
CA VAL A 157 6.97 12.10 -3.73
C VAL A 157 6.84 13.61 -3.71
N HIS A 158 7.64 14.25 -4.55
CA HIS A 158 7.71 15.69 -4.72
C HIS A 158 7.30 16.06 -6.16
N GLY A 159 6.94 17.33 -6.37
CA GLY A 159 6.70 17.88 -7.71
C GLY A 159 5.30 18.46 -7.94
N MET A 160 5.16 19.20 -9.04
CA MET A 160 3.94 19.90 -9.47
C MET A 160 2.73 18.95 -9.56
N GLY A 161 1.89 18.91 -8.51
CA GLY A 161 0.65 18.14 -8.46
C GLY A 161 0.79 16.65 -8.10
N MET A 162 2.01 16.16 -7.87
CA MET A 162 2.25 14.78 -7.40
C MET A 162 2.48 14.67 -5.89
N ALA A 163 2.65 15.81 -5.21
CA ALA A 163 2.74 15.85 -3.76
C ALA A 163 1.50 15.21 -3.11
N GLY A 164 1.72 14.29 -2.17
CA GLY A 164 0.65 13.56 -1.49
C GLY A 164 0.21 12.25 -2.15
N LEU A 165 0.74 11.91 -3.33
CA LEU A 165 0.57 10.56 -3.88
C LEU A 165 1.31 9.54 -3.01
N TYR A 166 0.71 8.35 -2.90
CA TYR A 166 1.28 7.25 -2.17
C TYR A 166 2.21 6.41 -3.06
N CYS A 167 3.13 5.67 -2.44
CA CYS A 167 4.16 4.89 -3.15
C CYS A 167 3.54 3.91 -4.18
N LEU A 168 2.41 3.28 -3.81
CA LEU A 168 1.72 2.30 -4.64
C LEU A 168 0.92 2.90 -5.81
N ASN A 169 0.78 4.24 -5.87
CA ASN A 169 0.25 4.89 -7.06
C ASN A 169 1.19 4.69 -8.26
N CYS A 170 2.51 4.63 -8.03
CA CYS A 170 3.52 4.48 -9.08
C CYS A 170 4.19 3.10 -9.05
N HIS A 171 4.54 2.61 -7.87
CA HIS A 171 5.26 1.34 -7.70
C HIS A 171 4.32 0.17 -7.52
N ARG A 172 4.59 -0.92 -8.24
CA ARG A 172 3.88 -2.19 -8.07
C ARG A 172 4.69 -3.13 -7.19
N PHE A 173 4.24 -3.30 -5.94
CA PHE A 173 4.86 -4.22 -4.99
C PHE A 173 4.72 -5.69 -5.41
N GLY A 174 3.70 -5.99 -6.24
CA GLY A 174 3.40 -7.30 -6.80
C GLY A 174 4.23 -7.74 -8.01
N GLU A 175 5.25 -6.99 -8.42
CA GLU A 175 6.07 -7.35 -9.60
C GLU A 175 7.01 -8.53 -9.32
N THR A 176 7.33 -9.29 -10.38
CA THR A 176 8.25 -10.44 -10.32
C THR A 176 9.72 -10.06 -10.13
N LYS A 177 10.09 -8.84 -10.51
CA LYS A 177 11.46 -8.34 -10.46
C LYS A 177 11.47 -6.84 -10.18
N PRO A 178 12.53 -6.27 -9.61
CA PRO A 178 12.65 -4.84 -9.43
C PRO A 178 12.65 -4.18 -10.81
N LYS A 179 11.71 -3.27 -11.03
CA LYS A 179 11.62 -2.47 -12.25
C LYS A 179 11.39 -1.02 -11.88
N MET A 180 11.98 -0.15 -12.69
CA MET A 180 11.59 1.25 -12.71
C MET A 180 10.13 1.37 -13.13
N VAL A 181 9.48 2.44 -12.70
CA VAL A 181 8.11 2.77 -13.11
C VAL A 181 8.10 2.95 -14.63
N SER A 182 7.20 2.26 -15.32
CA SER A 182 7.09 2.33 -16.77
C SER A 182 6.42 3.63 -17.22
N GLN A 183 6.68 4.08 -18.46
CA GLN A 183 6.07 5.31 -18.98
C GLN A 183 4.55 5.18 -19.12
N GLU A 184 4.05 3.98 -19.41
CA GLU A 184 2.61 3.69 -19.47
C GLU A 184 1.92 4.01 -18.14
N ARG A 185 2.61 3.80 -17.00
CA ARG A 185 2.06 4.16 -15.69
C ARG A 185 1.87 5.67 -15.56
N CYS A 186 2.75 6.47 -16.14
CA CYS A 186 2.63 7.93 -16.16
C CYS A 186 1.43 8.36 -17.01
N PHE A 187 1.26 7.77 -18.19
CA PHE A 187 0.14 8.06 -19.10
C PHE A 187 -1.23 7.69 -18.51
N GLY A 188 -1.28 6.78 -17.53
CA GLY A 188 -2.51 6.48 -16.80
C GLY A 188 -3.15 7.68 -16.09
N CYS A 189 -2.36 8.71 -15.75
CA CYS A 189 -2.86 9.97 -15.22
C CYS A 189 -2.55 11.17 -16.15
N HIS A 190 -1.43 11.14 -16.87
CA HIS A 190 -1.01 12.20 -17.78
C HIS A 190 -1.49 11.94 -19.21
N THR A 191 -2.79 12.00 -19.42
CA THR A 191 -3.43 11.63 -20.71
C THR A 191 -3.29 12.71 -21.80
N THR A 192 -2.92 13.94 -21.44
CA THR A 192 -2.85 15.08 -22.35
C THR A 192 -1.45 15.35 -22.90
N ILE A 193 -0.45 14.55 -22.52
CA ILE A 193 0.92 14.73 -22.98
C ILE A 193 1.02 14.30 -24.46
N PRO A 194 1.58 15.13 -25.35
CA PRO A 194 1.79 14.76 -26.75
C PRO A 194 2.72 13.55 -26.88
N THR A 195 2.27 12.53 -27.61
CA THR A 195 3.06 11.31 -27.90
C THR A 195 3.84 11.39 -29.22
N LYS A 196 3.75 12.54 -29.91
CA LYS A 196 4.45 12.81 -31.18
C LYS A 196 5.19 14.15 -31.06
N GLY A 197 6.40 14.22 -31.61
CA GLY A 197 7.20 15.44 -31.69
C GLY A 197 8.68 15.17 -31.42
N VAL A 198 9.50 16.23 -31.47
CA VAL A 198 10.96 16.12 -31.32
C VAL A 198 11.36 15.47 -29.98
N MET A 199 10.58 15.72 -28.93
CA MET A 199 10.85 15.21 -27.58
C MET A 199 10.05 13.96 -27.21
N SER A 200 9.24 13.39 -28.12
CA SER A 200 8.40 12.22 -27.78
C SER A 200 9.21 10.93 -27.55
N GLY A 201 10.47 10.90 -28.01
CA GLY A 201 11.40 9.80 -27.76
C GLY A 201 12.15 9.87 -26.42
N VAL A 202 12.02 10.98 -25.69
CA VAL A 202 12.73 11.18 -24.41
C VAL A 202 11.97 10.50 -23.28
N LYS A 203 12.69 9.82 -22.38
CA LYS A 203 12.04 9.13 -21.27
C LYS A 203 11.60 10.15 -20.24
N CYS A 204 10.40 9.98 -19.69
CA CYS A 204 9.83 10.96 -18.74
C CYS A 204 10.78 11.22 -17.56
N PHE A 205 11.46 10.18 -17.10
CA PHE A 205 12.37 10.24 -15.96
C PHE A 205 13.74 10.84 -16.26
N ASP A 206 14.05 11.17 -17.52
CA ASP A 206 15.27 11.91 -17.84
C ASP A 206 15.18 13.34 -17.27
N CYS A 207 13.96 13.90 -17.25
CA CYS A 207 13.67 15.20 -16.63
C CYS A 207 12.92 15.07 -15.29
N HIS A 208 11.90 14.21 -15.20
CA HIS A 208 11.09 14.10 -13.99
C HIS A 208 11.73 13.16 -12.97
N LYS A 209 12.09 13.69 -11.79
CA LYS A 209 12.64 12.90 -10.66
C LYS A 209 11.71 12.99 -9.44
N PRO A 210 10.63 12.19 -9.36
CA PRO A 210 9.62 12.31 -8.30
C PRO A 210 10.15 12.19 -6.87
N HIS A 211 11.31 11.57 -6.66
CA HIS A 211 11.93 11.38 -5.34
C HIS A 211 13.13 12.27 -5.05
N GLY A 212 13.52 13.16 -5.96
CA GLY A 212 14.79 13.88 -5.82
C GLY A 212 14.68 15.37 -6.13
N GLN A 213 14.29 15.69 -7.36
CA GLN A 213 14.39 17.07 -7.85
C GLN A 213 13.01 17.74 -7.84
N LEU A 214 12.91 18.84 -7.08
CA LEU A 214 11.68 19.62 -6.92
C LEU A 214 11.36 20.48 -8.14
N LYS A 215 12.38 21.02 -8.83
CA LYS A 215 12.25 21.92 -9.97
C LYS A 215 13.42 21.75 -10.94
N MET A 216 13.14 21.83 -12.23
CA MET A 216 14.14 21.86 -13.31
C MET A 216 14.78 23.25 -13.42
N GLU A 217 16.09 23.28 -13.67
CA GLU A 217 16.87 24.48 -13.92
C GLU A 217 17.46 24.46 -15.34
N SER A 218 17.89 25.62 -15.84
CA SER A 218 18.46 25.72 -17.19
C SER A 218 19.70 24.83 -17.39
N LYS A 219 20.49 24.61 -16.31
CA LYS A 219 21.67 23.73 -16.33
C LYS A 219 21.31 22.28 -16.64
N ASP A 220 20.12 21.82 -16.25
CA ASP A 220 19.69 20.44 -16.46
C ASP A 220 19.40 20.18 -17.95
N CYS A 221 18.91 21.21 -18.65
CA CYS A 221 18.71 21.19 -20.10
C CYS A 221 20.05 21.20 -20.84
N LEU A 222 20.92 22.15 -20.47
CA LEU A 222 22.21 22.44 -21.13
C LEU A 222 23.33 21.43 -20.83
N GLY A 223 23.15 20.59 -19.80
CA GLY A 223 24.13 19.55 -19.46
C GLY A 223 23.85 18.19 -20.10
N THR A 224 22.61 17.95 -20.52
CA THR A 224 22.14 16.60 -20.87
C THR A 224 21.89 16.43 -22.37
N CYS A 225 21.20 17.39 -23.00
CA CYS A 225 20.75 17.24 -24.38
C CYS A 225 21.00 18.49 -25.23
N HIS A 226 20.93 19.67 -24.62
CA HIS A 226 21.19 20.96 -25.26
C HIS A 226 22.65 21.35 -25.01
N GLY A 227 23.36 21.90 -26.00
CA GLY A 227 24.78 22.22 -25.90
C GLY A 227 25.18 23.60 -26.40
N ASN A 228 24.43 24.17 -27.36
CA ASN A 228 24.81 25.41 -28.05
C ASN A 228 23.72 26.49 -28.02
N GLU A 229 22.56 26.20 -27.42
CA GLU A 229 21.36 27.01 -27.44
C GLU A 229 21.60 28.40 -26.84
N THR A 230 22.48 28.50 -25.82
CA THR A 230 22.87 29.78 -25.22
C THR A 230 23.61 30.71 -26.18
N ARG A 231 24.22 30.15 -27.23
CA ARG A 231 24.98 30.89 -28.27
C ARG A 231 24.13 31.20 -29.50
N VAL A 232 22.90 30.70 -29.58
CA VAL A 232 22.01 30.91 -30.73
C VAL A 232 21.02 32.04 -30.43
N GLY A 233 20.94 33.00 -31.36
CA GLY A 233 20.08 34.17 -31.21
C GLY A 233 20.42 34.98 -29.95
N GLN A 234 19.39 35.34 -29.18
CA GLN A 234 19.56 36.17 -27.96
C GLN A 234 19.38 35.37 -26.66
N HIS A 235 19.41 34.03 -26.69
CA HIS A 235 19.23 33.20 -25.49
C HIS A 235 20.22 33.56 -24.38
N GLY A 236 21.51 33.76 -24.73
CA GLY A 236 22.52 34.18 -23.75
C GLY A 236 22.17 35.49 -23.04
N LYS A 237 21.59 36.48 -23.74
CA LYS A 237 21.15 37.74 -23.13
C LYS A 237 19.92 37.55 -22.24
N HIS A 238 18.96 36.72 -22.64
CA HIS A 238 17.78 36.42 -21.81
C HIS A 238 18.17 35.70 -20.51
N LEU A 239 19.14 34.79 -20.56
CA LEU A 239 19.66 34.11 -19.36
C LEU A 239 20.47 35.07 -18.47
N ALA A 240 21.39 35.84 -19.05
CA ALA A 240 22.33 36.67 -18.28
C ALA A 240 21.73 38.00 -17.81
N LEU A 241 21.09 38.76 -18.71
CA LEU A 241 20.52 40.07 -18.41
C LEU A 241 19.08 39.97 -17.91
N GLY A 242 18.29 39.11 -18.55
CA GLY A 242 16.90 38.88 -18.16
C GLY A 242 16.76 38.03 -16.90
N ARG A 243 17.82 37.36 -16.45
CA ARG A 243 17.82 36.38 -15.33
C ARG A 243 16.75 35.30 -15.49
N LEU A 244 16.36 35.02 -16.73
CA LEU A 244 15.34 34.03 -17.07
C LEU A 244 15.95 32.63 -17.06
N GLN A 245 15.09 31.64 -16.91
CA GLN A 245 15.39 30.22 -17.09
C GLN A 245 14.76 29.72 -18.39
N CYS A 246 15.32 28.64 -18.96
CA CYS A 246 14.76 28.03 -20.18
C CYS A 246 13.26 27.74 -20.04
N ILE A 247 12.83 27.24 -18.87
CA ILE A 247 11.43 26.88 -18.59
C ILE A 247 10.47 28.07 -18.47
N ASP A 248 10.98 29.30 -18.33
CA ASP A 248 10.13 30.50 -18.25
C ASP A 248 9.50 30.83 -19.61
N CYS A 249 10.12 30.34 -20.69
CA CYS A 249 9.61 30.44 -22.05
C CYS A 249 9.23 29.06 -22.63
N HIS A 250 10.07 28.04 -22.43
CA HIS A 250 9.86 26.69 -22.93
C HIS A 250 9.01 25.87 -21.95
N LYS A 251 7.69 25.85 -22.18
CA LYS A 251 6.79 25.04 -21.35
C LYS A 251 7.06 23.54 -21.53
N PRO A 252 7.09 22.74 -20.45
CA PRO A 252 7.22 21.29 -20.53
C PRO A 252 6.20 20.66 -21.48
N HIS A 253 6.61 19.58 -22.16
CA HIS A 253 5.83 18.80 -23.12
C HIS A 253 5.42 19.52 -24.43
N THR A 254 5.68 20.82 -24.55
CA THR A 254 5.50 21.58 -25.79
C THR A 254 6.84 22.05 -26.35
N TRP A 255 7.72 22.55 -25.46
CA TRP A 255 9.14 22.91 -25.66
C TRP A 255 9.47 23.86 -26.82
N VAL A 256 8.56 24.12 -27.74
CA VAL A 256 8.72 25.04 -28.87
C VAL A 256 7.85 26.27 -28.62
N VAL A 257 8.48 27.44 -28.60
CA VAL A 257 7.77 28.72 -28.58
C VAL A 257 7.34 29.02 -30.01
N LYS A 258 6.04 28.95 -30.27
CA LYS A 258 5.44 29.32 -31.56
C LYS A 258 5.06 30.80 -31.58
N LYS A 259 4.86 31.37 -32.77
CA LYS A 259 4.45 32.77 -32.94
C LYS A 259 3.15 33.06 -32.19
N GLU A 260 2.22 32.12 -32.22
CA GLU A 260 0.93 32.21 -31.51
C GLU A 260 1.08 32.38 -29.98
N ASN A 261 2.17 31.85 -29.40
CA ASN A 261 2.41 31.85 -27.95
C ASN A 261 3.41 32.93 -27.51
N ALA A 262 3.95 33.73 -28.45
CA ALA A 262 4.91 34.78 -28.14
C ALA A 262 4.26 36.01 -27.46
N PRO A 263 3.07 36.48 -27.89
CA PRO A 263 2.30 37.47 -27.13
C PRO A 263 1.93 36.95 -25.74
N GLY A 264 2.03 37.79 -24.72
CA GLY A 264 1.91 37.44 -23.31
C GLY A 264 3.13 36.72 -22.72
N LEU A 265 4.09 36.24 -23.53
CA LEU A 265 5.32 35.62 -23.06
C LEU A 265 6.50 36.59 -23.06
N CYS A 266 6.69 37.30 -24.18
CA CYS A 266 7.86 38.16 -24.40
C CYS A 266 7.55 39.65 -24.16
N ASP A 267 6.34 40.09 -24.53
CA ASP A 267 5.84 41.46 -24.36
C ASP A 267 5.68 41.89 -22.89
N ARG A 268 5.77 40.93 -21.95
CA ARG A 268 5.86 41.19 -20.51
C ARG A 268 7.08 42.01 -20.10
N CYS A 269 8.15 41.97 -20.90
CA CYS A 269 9.41 42.61 -20.56
C CYS A 269 9.84 43.63 -21.62
N HIS A 270 9.61 43.35 -22.90
CA HIS A 270 9.98 44.26 -23.99
C HIS A 270 9.06 44.06 -25.20
N PRO A 271 8.92 45.07 -26.08
CA PRO A 271 8.15 44.92 -27.32
C PRO A 271 8.59 43.68 -28.12
N LEU A 272 7.62 42.98 -28.73
CA LEU A 272 7.89 41.81 -29.55
C LEU A 272 8.83 42.18 -30.70
N ARG A 273 9.88 41.37 -30.89
CA ARG A 273 10.82 41.50 -31.99
C ARG A 273 10.84 40.19 -32.77
N ASP A 274 10.93 40.28 -34.10
CA ASP A 274 10.98 39.09 -34.93
C ASP A 274 12.29 38.33 -34.67
N PRO A 275 12.24 37.05 -34.24
CA PRO A 275 13.44 36.24 -34.00
C PRO A 275 14.40 36.21 -35.20
N MET A 276 13.89 36.28 -36.44
CA MET A 276 14.69 36.29 -37.67
C MET A 276 15.67 37.47 -37.74
N THR A 277 15.41 38.55 -37.01
CA THR A 277 16.29 39.73 -36.97
C THR A 277 17.56 39.52 -36.13
N PHE A 278 17.70 38.37 -35.47
CA PHE A 278 18.81 38.05 -34.56
C PHE A 278 19.52 36.74 -34.84
N ILE A 279 19.28 36.11 -36.00
CA ILE A 279 19.88 34.82 -36.38
C ILE A 279 21.23 35.00 -37.10
N TYR A 280 21.70 36.25 -37.23
CA TYR A 280 22.97 36.63 -37.86
C TYR A 280 24.01 37.08 -36.83
#